data_AF-A0A0D8XQW8-F1
#
_entry.id   AF-A0A0D8XQW8-F1
#
_cell.length_a   1.000
_cell.length_b   1.000
_cell.length_c   1.000
_cell.angle_alpha   90.00
_cell.angle_beta   90.00
_cell.angle_gamma   90.00
#
_symmetry.space_group_name_H-M   'P 1'
#
loop_
_entity.id
_entity.type
_entity.pdbx_description
1 polymer ?
#
loop_
_entity_poly.entity_id
_entity_poly.type
_entity_poly.pdbx_seq_one_letter_code
_entity_poly.pdbx_strand_id
1 'polypeptide(L)'
;MTGWSCKCRNRTDSAGSSEHTPYCIGKQPVEIRKLWMDDLNKTISMTTITTPTRSPTSRPNQRAIVSNPETIKAMGFSGMTDGVAMLTKAKENLMFTMSALSTEQRVALSQSKHEFIEMCSFNGHECNIDEDFRIHVDPEFGNCFTFNYDLNNNYTSSRAGPMYGIRVLLFVNTSDYMSTSESAGVRLAIHSPAEYPFPDTFGYSAPVGFASSFGMKKKLIQRLSKPYGDCINSESYNKSDYIYPEHEYHPEGCHRSCFQTKLIRNCTCGDPRFPVPKASKHCSAFNATARNCLERSIGAVGDFHHVTENMDCKCKQRCREVVHQVTFSASKWPSGATDLGDCDGMTEAECENYYRLNAAMVEVFYEQLNYELLQETEAYGLVNLIADFGGHLGLWLGFSVITLMEVVVLVLDVVSTCFRRRNETMTSNDSQEKWNGVKSNPSNNEK
;
A
#
# COMPACT_ATOMS: atom_id res chain seq x y z
N MET A 1 -37.84 -23.87 -37.48
CA MET A 1 -37.04 -24.83 -38.28
C MET A 1 -36.09 -24.02 -39.15
N THR A 2 -34.88 -24.55 -39.39
CA THR A 2 -33.61 -23.90 -39.85
C THR A 2 -32.81 -23.31 -38.68
N GLY A 3 -31.77 -23.92 -38.11
CA GLY A 3 -30.83 -24.95 -38.60
C GLY A 3 -29.44 -24.33 -38.70
N TRP A 4 -28.74 -24.16 -37.57
CA TRP A 4 -27.34 -23.70 -37.54
C TRP A 4 -26.43 -24.92 -37.41
N SER A 5 -25.57 -25.11 -38.41
CA SER A 5 -24.57 -26.18 -38.44
C SER A 5 -23.27 -25.71 -37.77
N CYS A 6 -23.05 -26.11 -36.52
CA CYS A 6 -21.73 -26.06 -35.89
C CYS A 6 -20.90 -27.24 -36.41
N LYS A 7 -19.80 -26.95 -37.12
CA LYS A 7 -18.79 -27.96 -37.48
C LYS A 7 -17.68 -27.94 -36.42
N CYS A 8 -17.75 -28.85 -35.44
CA CYS A 8 -16.59 -29.21 -34.64
C CYS A 8 -15.71 -30.16 -35.46
N ARG A 9 -14.45 -29.80 -35.70
CA ARG A 9 -13.48 -30.69 -36.37
C ARG A 9 -12.98 -31.71 -35.36
N ASN A 10 -13.49 -32.94 -35.46
CA ASN A 10 -13.14 -34.04 -34.57
C ASN A 10 -11.67 -34.47 -34.80
N ARG A 11 -10.88 -34.53 -33.73
CA ARG A 11 -9.56 -35.17 -33.72
C ARG A 11 -9.58 -36.19 -32.59
N THR A 12 -9.84 -37.45 -32.92
CA THR A 12 -9.24 -38.65 -32.27
C THR A 12 -9.89 -39.94 -32.79
N ASP A 13 -9.05 -40.87 -33.24
CA ASP A 13 -9.03 -42.24 -32.74
C ASP A 13 -7.67 -42.33 -32.01
N SER A 14 -7.49 -42.82 -30.78
CA SER A 14 -8.10 -44.00 -30.16
C SER A 14 -7.94 -44.00 -28.63
N ALA A 15 -9.01 -44.48 -27.95
CA ALA A 15 -9.09 -45.18 -26.66
C ALA A 15 -8.82 -44.43 -25.33
N GLY A 16 -9.88 -44.31 -24.51
CA GLY A 16 -9.78 -44.39 -23.04
C GLY A 16 -10.50 -43.32 -22.19
N SER A 17 -11.80 -43.55 -21.93
CA SER A 17 -12.58 -43.18 -20.72
C SER A 17 -12.66 -41.74 -20.19
N SER A 18 -13.91 -41.37 -19.85
CA SER A 18 -14.44 -40.33 -18.94
C SER A 18 -14.87 -38.98 -19.52
N GLU A 19 -16.10 -38.59 -19.15
CA GLU A 19 -16.95 -37.52 -19.65
C GLU A 19 -16.38 -36.10 -19.47
N HIS A 20 -16.29 -35.34 -20.55
CA HIS A 20 -16.31 -33.88 -20.50
C HIS A 20 -17.16 -33.32 -21.66
N THR A 21 -18.32 -32.77 -21.33
CA THR A 21 -19.16 -31.99 -22.26
C THR A 21 -18.63 -30.55 -22.34
N PRO A 22 -18.33 -29.99 -23.52
CA PRO A 22 -17.98 -28.57 -23.64
C PRO A 22 -19.25 -27.70 -23.61
N TYR A 23 -19.23 -26.62 -22.84
CA TYR A 23 -20.27 -25.58 -22.83
C TYR A 23 -19.73 -24.32 -23.52
N CYS A 24 -20.58 -23.67 -24.33
CA CYS A 24 -20.25 -22.42 -25.04
C CYS A 24 -20.89 -21.23 -24.32
N ILE A 25 -20.12 -20.15 -24.15
CA ILE A 25 -20.56 -18.85 -23.62
C ILE A 25 -21.26 -18.10 -24.75
N GLY A 26 -22.53 -17.76 -24.56
CA GLY A 26 -23.22 -16.77 -25.38
C GLY A 26 -23.51 -15.53 -24.54
N LYS A 27 -22.83 -14.42 -24.80
CA LYS A 27 -23.29 -13.09 -24.37
C LYS A 27 -23.93 -12.38 -25.57
N GLN A 28 -25.01 -11.64 -25.31
CA GLN A 28 -25.65 -10.79 -26.32
C GLN A 28 -24.71 -9.64 -26.72
N PRO A 29 -24.71 -9.21 -28.00
CA PRO A 29 -23.86 -8.12 -28.46
C PRO A 29 -24.34 -6.78 -27.88
N VAL A 30 -23.39 -5.99 -27.39
CA VAL A 30 -23.59 -4.58 -27.02
C VAL A 30 -23.49 -3.75 -28.30
N GLU A 31 -24.58 -3.06 -28.66
CA GLU A 31 -24.65 -2.21 -29.86
C GLU A 31 -23.83 -0.92 -29.66
N ILE A 32 -22.60 -0.87 -30.19
CA ILE A 32 -21.81 0.37 -30.26
C ILE A 32 -22.23 1.14 -31.52
N ARG A 33 -22.89 2.29 -31.32
CA ARG A 33 -23.33 3.20 -32.38
C ARG A 33 -22.17 3.66 -33.27
N LYS A 34 -22.28 3.34 -34.56
CA LYS A 34 -21.55 3.99 -35.66
C LYS A 34 -21.92 5.47 -35.74
N LEU A 35 -20.98 6.34 -35.37
CA LEU A 35 -20.85 7.68 -35.93
C LEU A 35 -19.39 7.80 -36.37
N TRP A 36 -19.13 8.51 -37.47
CA TRP A 36 -17.80 8.80 -38.06
C TRP A 36 -17.25 7.84 -39.14
N MET A 37 -18.08 7.40 -40.11
CA MET A 37 -17.56 6.83 -41.37
C MET A 37 -18.24 7.33 -42.67
N ASP A 38 -18.88 8.51 -42.67
CA ASP A 38 -19.57 8.99 -43.89
C ASP A 38 -19.00 10.26 -44.56
N ASP A 39 -17.89 10.85 -44.09
CA ASP A 39 -17.38 12.10 -44.69
C ASP A 39 -16.16 11.96 -45.63
N LEU A 40 -15.78 10.75 -46.02
CA LEU A 40 -14.59 10.53 -46.86
C LEU A 40 -14.86 10.34 -48.37
N ASN A 41 -16.08 10.62 -48.86
CA ASN A 41 -16.41 10.35 -50.25
C ASN A 41 -17.11 11.50 -51.01
N LYS A 42 -16.55 12.72 -50.97
CA LYS A 42 -16.94 13.78 -51.92
C LYS A 42 -15.75 14.41 -52.66
N THR A 43 -15.65 14.00 -53.93
CA THR A 43 -15.17 14.75 -55.11
C THR A 43 -13.73 15.25 -55.14
N ILE A 44 -12.87 14.44 -55.76
CA ILE A 44 -11.60 14.87 -56.37
C ILE A 44 -11.91 15.56 -57.70
N SER A 45 -11.54 16.84 -57.84
CA SER A 45 -11.39 17.49 -59.14
C SER A 45 -9.94 17.95 -59.28
N MET A 46 -9.24 17.38 -60.27
CA MET A 46 -7.85 17.69 -60.59
C MET A 46 -7.72 19.10 -61.17
N THR A 47 -6.81 19.90 -60.63
CA THR A 47 -6.20 21.01 -61.39
C THR A 47 -4.73 21.14 -61.01
N THR A 48 -3.88 20.99 -62.03
CA THR A 48 -2.42 21.04 -62.00
C THR A 48 -1.95 22.48 -61.91
N ILE A 49 -1.26 22.89 -60.84
CA ILE A 49 -0.44 24.12 -60.84
C ILE A 49 0.85 23.89 -60.03
N THR A 50 1.94 24.33 -60.65
CA THR A 50 3.37 24.23 -60.34
C THR A 50 3.79 24.72 -58.95
N THR A 51 4.80 24.04 -58.39
CA THR A 51 5.56 24.40 -57.19
C THR A 51 6.32 25.72 -57.34
N PRO A 52 6.36 26.53 -56.28
CA PRO A 52 7.64 27.09 -55.85
C PRO A 52 7.88 26.96 -54.34
N THR A 53 9.14 26.71 -54.01
CA THR A 53 9.75 26.59 -52.68
C THR A 53 9.45 27.83 -51.80
N ARG A 54 8.95 27.64 -50.58
CA ARG A 54 8.93 28.69 -49.55
C ARG A 54 9.08 28.14 -48.11
N SER A 55 9.81 28.93 -47.33
CA SER A 55 10.27 28.89 -45.93
C SER A 55 9.25 28.46 -44.86
N PRO A 56 9.71 28.12 -43.62
CA PRO A 56 8.89 27.49 -42.60
C PRO A 56 7.81 28.45 -42.11
N THR A 57 6.56 28.12 -42.38
CA THR A 57 5.39 28.87 -41.94
C THR A 57 5.04 28.46 -40.51
N SER A 58 4.87 29.49 -39.69
CA SER A 58 4.36 29.48 -38.33
C SER A 58 3.16 28.54 -38.15
N ARG A 59 3.16 27.78 -37.06
CA ARG A 59 2.00 27.03 -36.56
C ARG A 59 0.77 27.95 -36.47
N PRO A 60 -0.43 27.48 -36.83
CA PRO A 60 -1.63 28.30 -36.78
C PRO A 60 -1.91 28.70 -35.33
N ASN A 61 -2.29 29.97 -35.17
CA ASN A 61 -2.65 30.62 -33.90
C ASN A 61 -3.70 29.79 -33.15
N GLN A 62 -3.27 28.96 -32.20
CA GLN A 62 -4.17 28.39 -31.21
C GLN A 62 -4.70 29.57 -30.38
N ARG A 63 -6.01 29.83 -30.45
CA ARG A 63 -6.65 30.78 -29.54
C ARG A 63 -6.34 30.34 -28.11
N ALA A 64 -5.92 31.26 -27.25
CA ALA A 64 -5.74 30.97 -25.84
C ALA A 64 -7.09 30.49 -25.26
N ILE A 65 -7.18 29.20 -24.93
CA ILE A 65 -8.39 28.55 -24.40
C ILE A 65 -8.72 29.11 -23.00
N VAL A 66 -7.71 29.63 -22.29
CA VAL A 66 -7.85 30.22 -20.95
C VAL A 66 -7.40 31.68 -20.99
N SER A 67 -8.30 32.60 -20.64
CA SER A 67 -8.07 34.05 -20.64
C SER A 67 -7.94 34.66 -19.23
N ASN A 68 -8.29 33.91 -18.18
CA ASN A 68 -8.23 34.42 -16.81
C ASN A 68 -6.77 34.49 -16.30
N PRO A 69 -6.25 35.68 -15.93
CA PRO A 69 -4.86 35.84 -15.49
C PRO A 69 -4.52 35.08 -14.20
N GLU A 70 -5.47 34.90 -13.28
CA GLU A 70 -5.24 34.08 -12.08
C GLU A 70 -5.08 32.61 -12.42
N THR A 71 -5.87 32.10 -13.36
CA THR A 71 -5.78 30.70 -13.81
C THR A 71 -4.47 30.44 -14.53
N ILE A 72 -4.01 31.36 -15.37
CA ILE A 72 -2.70 31.26 -16.05
C ILE A 72 -1.58 31.21 -15.00
N LYS A 73 -1.64 32.07 -13.98
CA LYS A 73 -0.69 32.09 -12.88
C LYS A 73 -0.74 30.82 -12.02
N ALA A 74 -1.93 30.29 -11.77
CA ALA A 74 -2.11 29.06 -11.00
C ALA A 74 -1.58 27.83 -11.76
N MET A 75 -1.81 27.74 -13.07
CA MET A 75 -1.33 26.61 -13.87
C MET A 75 0.20 26.59 -14.03
N GLY A 76 0.86 27.74 -13.94
CA GLY A 76 2.32 27.81 -13.77
C GLY A 76 3.14 27.40 -15.00
N PHE A 77 2.58 27.39 -16.21
CA PHE A 77 3.31 27.08 -17.46
C PHE A 77 4.23 28.22 -17.94
N SER A 78 4.13 29.41 -17.34
CA SER A 78 4.88 30.60 -17.76
C SER A 78 6.39 30.42 -17.58
N GLY A 79 7.15 30.48 -18.68
CA GLY A 79 8.62 30.40 -18.66
C GLY A 79 9.18 28.98 -18.70
N MET A 80 8.35 27.94 -18.81
CA MET A 80 8.80 26.57 -19.01
C MET A 80 9.15 26.32 -20.48
N THR A 81 10.34 25.79 -20.73
CA THR A 81 10.81 25.39 -22.07
C THR A 81 11.07 23.90 -22.20
N ASP A 82 11.22 23.19 -21.07
CA ASP A 82 11.43 21.75 -21.02
C ASP A 82 10.10 20.99 -21.15
N GLY A 83 10.04 20.10 -22.15
CA GLY A 83 8.87 19.27 -22.42
C GLY A 83 8.51 18.34 -21.26
N VAL A 84 9.51 17.81 -20.56
CA VAL A 84 9.30 16.91 -19.41
C VAL A 84 8.70 17.68 -18.24
N ALA A 85 9.29 18.83 -17.88
CA ALA A 85 8.73 19.70 -16.85
C ALA A 85 7.29 20.16 -17.15
N MET A 86 6.99 20.50 -18.41
CA MET A 86 5.63 20.85 -18.84
C MET A 86 4.65 19.69 -18.67
N LEU A 87 5.07 18.47 -19.01
CA LEU A 87 4.26 17.27 -18.88
C LEU A 87 3.95 16.94 -17.41
N THR A 88 4.97 16.99 -16.55
CA THR A 88 4.82 16.83 -15.09
C THR A 88 3.87 17.89 -14.53
N LYS A 89 4.01 19.15 -14.95
CA LYS A 89 3.12 20.23 -14.51
C LYS A 89 1.69 20.05 -15.00
N ALA A 90 1.50 19.54 -16.22
CA ALA A 90 0.18 19.23 -16.76
C ALA A 90 -0.51 18.10 -15.97
N LYS A 91 0.21 17.03 -15.62
CA LYS A 91 -0.28 15.96 -14.73
C LYS A 91 -0.69 16.52 -13.36
N GLU A 92 0.14 17.36 -12.76
CA GLU A 92 -0.15 18.03 -11.49
C GLU A 92 -1.43 18.87 -11.59
N ASN A 93 -1.56 19.71 -12.61
CA ASN A 93 -2.75 20.54 -12.81
C ASN A 93 -4.02 19.73 -13.02
N LEU A 94 -3.91 18.57 -13.70
CA LEU A 94 -5.03 17.65 -13.87
C LEU A 94 -5.52 17.10 -12.53
N MET A 95 -4.61 16.60 -11.68
CA MET A 95 -4.97 16.08 -10.34
C MET A 95 -5.66 17.15 -9.50
N PHE A 96 -5.18 18.38 -9.52
CA PHE A 96 -5.82 19.49 -8.80
C PHE A 96 -7.21 19.81 -9.35
N THR A 97 -7.40 19.75 -10.66
CA THR A 97 -8.70 20.02 -11.28
C THR A 97 -9.69 18.91 -10.95
N MET A 98 -9.25 17.65 -11.02
CA MET A 98 -10.04 16.49 -10.60
C MET A 98 -10.42 16.56 -9.12
N SER A 99 -9.54 17.12 -8.28
CA SER A 99 -9.78 17.28 -6.84
C SER A 99 -11.00 18.17 -6.50
N ALA A 100 -11.43 19.02 -7.43
CA ALA A 100 -12.60 19.87 -7.28
C ALA A 100 -13.93 19.14 -7.55
N LEU A 101 -13.88 17.98 -8.21
CA LEU A 101 -15.05 17.15 -8.50
C LEU A 101 -15.40 16.25 -7.30
N SER A 102 -16.69 15.90 -7.20
CA SER A 102 -17.18 14.89 -6.25
C SER A 102 -16.63 13.49 -6.56
N THR A 103 -16.61 12.60 -5.57
CA THR A 103 -16.12 11.23 -5.74
C THR A 103 -16.92 10.49 -6.82
N GLU A 104 -18.24 10.67 -6.86
CA GLU A 104 -19.13 10.03 -7.84
C GLU A 104 -18.81 10.50 -9.26
N GLN A 105 -18.53 11.79 -9.44
CA GLN A 105 -18.11 12.34 -10.74
C GLN A 105 -16.76 11.77 -11.18
N ARG A 106 -15.79 11.62 -10.27
CA ARG A 106 -14.49 11.04 -10.60
C ARG A 106 -14.62 9.58 -11.03
N VAL A 107 -15.45 8.82 -10.32
CA VAL A 107 -15.72 7.41 -10.65
C VAL A 107 -16.36 7.30 -12.04
N ALA A 108 -17.32 8.17 -12.34
CA ALA A 108 -18.02 8.16 -13.63
C ALA A 108 -17.17 8.63 -14.82
N LEU A 109 -16.13 9.43 -14.59
CA LEU A 109 -15.21 9.91 -15.62
C LEU A 109 -14.03 8.97 -15.89
N SER A 110 -13.80 8.00 -15.02
CA SER A 110 -12.70 7.03 -15.14
C SER A 110 -13.20 5.71 -15.74
N GLN A 111 -12.27 4.82 -16.06
CA GLN A 111 -12.56 3.53 -16.72
C GLN A 111 -13.52 2.69 -15.87
N SER A 112 -14.54 2.11 -16.51
CA SER A 112 -15.47 1.23 -15.82
C SER A 112 -14.89 -0.17 -15.60
N LYS A 113 -15.50 -0.93 -14.69
CA LYS A 113 -14.99 -2.25 -14.30
C LYS A 113 -14.99 -3.24 -15.46
N HIS A 114 -16.09 -3.32 -16.21
CA HIS A 114 -16.26 -4.26 -17.32
C HIS A 114 -15.56 -3.81 -18.62
N GLU A 115 -15.23 -2.52 -18.76
CA GLU A 115 -14.37 -2.04 -19.85
C GLU A 115 -12.89 -2.37 -19.59
N PHE A 116 -12.48 -2.37 -18.31
CA PHE A 116 -11.09 -2.61 -17.94
C PHE A 116 -10.75 -4.10 -17.76
N ILE A 117 -11.67 -4.89 -17.18
CA ILE A 117 -11.48 -6.30 -16.87
C ILE A 117 -12.33 -7.14 -17.83
N GLU A 118 -11.68 -7.76 -18.82
CA GLU A 118 -12.35 -8.58 -19.83
C GLU A 118 -12.55 -10.03 -19.35
N MET A 119 -11.52 -10.61 -18.73
CA MET A 119 -11.55 -11.98 -18.24
C MET A 119 -10.83 -12.08 -16.90
N CYS A 120 -11.36 -12.90 -16.00
CA CYS A 120 -10.71 -13.24 -14.73
C CYS A 120 -10.79 -14.73 -14.46
N SER A 121 -9.68 -15.32 -14.04
CA SER A 121 -9.64 -16.65 -13.47
C SER A 121 -8.82 -16.68 -12.17
N PHE A 122 -9.30 -17.42 -11.18
CA PHE A 122 -8.59 -17.70 -9.94
C PHE A 122 -8.72 -19.19 -9.60
N ASN A 123 -7.62 -19.85 -9.25
CA ASN A 123 -7.61 -21.30 -8.96
C ASN A 123 -8.20 -22.18 -10.11
N GLY A 124 -8.10 -21.73 -11.36
CA GLY A 124 -8.66 -22.43 -12.53
C GLY A 124 -10.18 -22.30 -12.69
N HIS A 125 -10.84 -21.47 -11.88
CA HIS A 125 -12.25 -21.13 -12.00
C HIS A 125 -12.42 -19.69 -12.49
N GLU A 126 -13.53 -19.38 -13.16
CA GLU A 126 -13.88 -18.02 -13.58
C GLU A 126 -14.28 -17.19 -12.35
N CYS A 127 -13.77 -15.96 -12.24
CA CYS A 127 -14.13 -15.06 -11.13
C CYS A 127 -15.41 -14.29 -11.45
N ASN A 128 -16.12 -13.83 -10.41
CA ASN A 128 -17.19 -12.86 -10.56
C ASN A 128 -16.63 -11.43 -10.52
N ILE A 129 -16.54 -10.77 -11.68
CA ILE A 129 -16.00 -9.41 -11.81
C ILE A 129 -16.75 -8.42 -10.90
N ASP A 130 -18.06 -8.55 -10.74
CA ASP A 130 -18.86 -7.62 -9.95
C ASP A 130 -18.63 -7.75 -8.44
N GLU A 131 -18.53 -8.98 -7.93
CA GLU A 131 -18.44 -9.27 -6.49
C GLU A 131 -16.99 -9.35 -5.98
N ASP A 132 -16.07 -9.91 -6.78
CA ASP A 132 -14.70 -10.22 -6.34
C ASP A 132 -13.76 -9.01 -6.37
N PHE A 133 -14.13 -7.94 -7.07
CA PHE A 133 -13.34 -6.73 -7.21
C PHE A 133 -14.02 -5.52 -6.55
N ARG A 134 -13.33 -4.89 -5.60
CA ARG A 134 -13.74 -3.61 -5.01
C ARG A 134 -13.11 -2.45 -5.76
N ILE A 135 -13.89 -1.40 -5.99
CA ILE A 135 -13.37 -0.14 -6.54
C ILE A 135 -12.58 0.63 -5.48
N HIS A 136 -11.40 1.10 -5.86
CA HIS A 136 -10.53 1.99 -5.12
C HIS A 136 -10.20 3.19 -5.99
N VAL A 137 -10.52 4.41 -5.54
CA VAL A 137 -10.30 5.62 -6.35
C VAL A 137 -8.97 6.24 -5.95
N ASP A 138 -7.99 6.15 -6.84
CA ASP A 138 -6.68 6.75 -6.68
C ASP A 138 -6.62 8.13 -7.38
N PRO A 139 -6.08 9.18 -6.74
CA PRO A 139 -5.98 10.51 -7.35
C PRO A 139 -5.11 10.60 -8.62
N GLU A 140 -4.12 9.71 -8.75
CA GLU A 140 -3.20 9.67 -9.89
C GLU A 140 -3.68 8.73 -10.99
N PHE A 141 -4.17 7.54 -10.61
CA PHE A 141 -4.55 6.48 -11.57
C PHE A 141 -6.05 6.36 -11.85
N GLY A 142 -6.91 7.04 -11.11
CA GLY A 142 -8.37 6.97 -11.27
C GLY A 142 -8.97 5.71 -10.63
N ASN A 143 -9.89 5.04 -11.32
CA ASN A 143 -10.52 3.82 -10.83
C ASN A 143 -9.53 2.64 -10.84
N CYS A 144 -9.12 2.20 -9.67
CA CYS A 144 -8.40 0.95 -9.44
C CYS A 144 -9.37 -0.14 -8.95
N PHE A 145 -9.04 -1.40 -9.22
CA PHE A 145 -9.86 -2.55 -8.82
C PHE A 145 -9.03 -3.52 -7.98
N THR A 146 -9.46 -3.74 -6.74
CA THR A 146 -8.77 -4.60 -5.77
C THR A 146 -9.48 -5.95 -5.67
N PHE A 147 -8.77 -7.02 -6.06
CA PHE A 147 -9.19 -8.40 -5.85
C PHE A 147 -8.87 -8.86 -4.42
N ASN A 148 -9.68 -9.77 -3.86
CA ASN A 148 -9.45 -10.37 -2.54
C ASN A 148 -9.29 -9.33 -1.41
N TYR A 149 -10.21 -8.38 -1.37
CA TYR A 149 -10.21 -7.26 -0.42
C TYR A 149 -10.92 -7.59 0.91
N ASP A 150 -11.77 -8.62 0.95
CA ASP A 150 -12.59 -8.96 2.12
C ASP A 150 -11.80 -9.84 3.10
N LEU A 151 -11.50 -9.28 4.27
CA LEU A 151 -10.80 -9.96 5.36
C LEU A 151 -11.56 -11.20 5.89
N ASN A 152 -12.89 -11.26 5.73
CA ASN A 152 -13.71 -12.35 6.25
C ASN A 152 -13.84 -13.51 5.25
N ASN A 153 -13.86 -13.20 3.95
CA ASN A 153 -14.02 -14.16 2.86
C ASN A 153 -12.79 -14.15 1.94
N ASN A 154 -11.64 -14.51 2.51
CA ASN A 154 -10.38 -14.49 1.76
C ASN A 154 -10.30 -15.65 0.75
N TYR A 155 -9.91 -15.31 -0.46
CA TYR A 155 -9.48 -16.27 -1.47
C TYR A 155 -8.08 -16.81 -1.14
N THR A 156 -7.91 -18.13 -1.19
CA THR A 156 -6.64 -18.83 -0.92
C THR A 156 -6.21 -19.68 -2.11
N SER A 157 -4.93 -19.63 -2.48
CA SER A 157 -4.38 -20.50 -3.52
C SER A 157 -4.19 -21.93 -2.99
N SER A 158 -4.61 -22.92 -3.77
CA SER A 158 -4.50 -24.35 -3.39
C SER A 158 -3.11 -24.94 -3.64
N ARG A 159 -2.40 -24.44 -4.66
CA ARG A 159 -1.05 -24.87 -5.05
C ARG A 159 -0.23 -23.67 -5.52
N ALA A 160 1.08 -23.88 -5.65
CA ALA A 160 1.97 -22.90 -6.27
C ALA A 160 1.83 -22.95 -7.80
N GLY A 161 2.12 -21.81 -8.45
CA GLY A 161 2.17 -21.67 -9.91
C GLY A 161 1.00 -20.91 -10.54
N PRO A 162 1.14 -20.48 -11.81
CA PRO A 162 0.23 -19.53 -12.46
C PRO A 162 -1.24 -19.98 -12.54
N MET A 163 -1.48 -21.30 -12.71
CA MET A 163 -2.84 -21.86 -12.80
C MET A 163 -3.64 -21.75 -11.49
N TYR A 164 -2.96 -21.62 -10.37
CA TYR A 164 -3.56 -21.51 -9.03
C TYR A 164 -3.47 -20.09 -8.46
N GLY A 165 -2.96 -19.16 -9.25
CA GLY A 165 -2.97 -17.73 -8.98
C GLY A 165 -4.19 -17.06 -9.57
N ILE A 166 -4.17 -15.72 -9.57
CA ILE A 166 -5.11 -14.90 -10.33
C ILE A 166 -4.52 -14.65 -11.72
N ARG A 167 -5.34 -14.82 -12.74
CA ARG A 167 -5.02 -14.55 -14.15
C ARG A 167 -6.11 -13.65 -14.71
N VAL A 168 -5.73 -12.47 -15.16
CA VAL A 168 -6.67 -11.44 -15.61
C VAL A 168 -6.26 -10.95 -17.00
N LEU A 169 -7.23 -10.82 -17.89
CA LEU A 169 -7.07 -10.10 -19.15
C LEU A 169 -7.61 -8.68 -18.95
N LEU A 170 -6.73 -7.70 -19.12
CA LEU A 170 -7.03 -6.29 -18.91
C LEU A 170 -6.98 -5.53 -20.23
N PHE A 171 -7.93 -4.62 -20.42
CA PHE A 171 -8.06 -3.80 -21.62
C PHE A 171 -7.97 -2.32 -21.24
N VAL A 172 -7.00 -1.59 -21.80
CA VAL A 172 -6.75 -0.19 -21.42
C VAL A 172 -7.21 0.84 -22.46
N ASN A 173 -7.57 0.39 -23.67
CA ASN A 173 -7.87 1.25 -24.82
C ASN A 173 -6.91 2.46 -24.97
N THR A 174 -5.78 2.26 -25.64
CA THR A 174 -4.76 3.31 -25.83
C THR A 174 -5.26 4.54 -26.61
N SER A 175 -6.38 4.44 -27.33
CA SER A 175 -6.96 5.58 -28.05
C SER A 175 -7.61 6.61 -27.14
N ASP A 176 -8.03 6.22 -25.93
CA ASP A 176 -8.65 7.10 -24.93
C ASP A 176 -7.61 7.80 -24.03
N TYR A 177 -6.32 7.51 -24.26
CA TYR A 177 -5.25 8.04 -23.43
C TYR A 177 -5.13 9.56 -23.61
N MET A 178 -5.03 10.26 -22.48
CA MET A 178 -4.69 11.67 -22.49
C MET A 178 -3.25 11.85 -22.99
N SER A 179 -2.96 12.99 -23.63
CA SER A 179 -1.60 13.35 -24.05
C SER A 179 -0.60 13.46 -22.87
N THR A 180 -1.11 13.45 -21.64
CA THR A 180 -0.30 13.39 -20.42
C THR A 180 0.18 11.98 -20.07
N SER A 181 -0.38 10.93 -20.69
CA SER A 181 -0.01 9.54 -20.43
C SER A 181 1.25 9.16 -21.21
N GLU A 182 2.34 8.87 -20.51
CA GLU A 182 3.65 8.59 -21.11
C GLU A 182 3.82 7.14 -21.58
N SER A 183 3.18 6.20 -20.88
CA SER A 183 3.33 4.76 -21.11
C SER A 183 1.98 4.07 -21.18
N ALA A 184 1.90 3.05 -22.04
CA ALA A 184 0.72 2.19 -22.18
C ALA A 184 0.94 0.88 -21.43
N GLY A 185 -0.01 0.53 -20.56
CA GLY A 185 0.08 -0.61 -19.68
C GLY A 185 -0.80 -0.45 -18.46
N VAL A 186 -0.72 -1.45 -17.58
CA VAL A 186 -1.42 -1.51 -16.31
C VAL A 186 -0.42 -1.37 -15.17
N ARG A 187 -0.86 -0.72 -14.08
CA ARG A 187 -0.11 -0.64 -12.84
C ARG A 187 -0.74 -1.56 -11.79
N LEU A 188 0.05 -2.45 -11.20
CA LEU A 188 -0.38 -3.46 -10.24
C LEU A 188 0.33 -3.26 -8.90
N ALA A 189 -0.41 -3.20 -7.79
CA ALA A 189 0.16 -3.20 -6.45
C ALA A 189 -0.26 -4.48 -5.71
N ILE A 190 0.71 -5.17 -5.09
CA ILE A 190 0.46 -6.37 -4.28
C ILE A 190 0.66 -5.99 -2.82
N HIS A 191 -0.40 -6.09 -2.02
CA HIS A 191 -0.40 -5.66 -0.62
C HIS A 191 -1.26 -6.59 0.24
N SER A 192 -1.15 -6.45 1.57
CA SER A 192 -2.05 -7.13 2.51
C SER A 192 -3.47 -6.54 2.42
N PRO A 193 -4.55 -7.33 2.59
CA PRO A 193 -5.92 -6.82 2.53
C PRO A 193 -6.25 -5.71 3.54
N ALA A 194 -5.50 -5.65 4.66
CA ALA A 194 -5.68 -4.64 5.70
C ALA A 194 -4.88 -3.35 5.47
N GLU A 195 -3.99 -3.32 4.46
CA GLU A 195 -3.11 -2.19 4.16
C GLU A 195 -3.65 -1.37 2.99
N TYR A 196 -3.38 -0.06 3.01
CA TYR A 196 -3.75 0.82 1.91
C TYR A 196 -2.86 0.52 0.68
N PRO A 197 -3.44 0.37 -0.52
CA PRO A 197 -2.64 0.18 -1.74
C PRO A 197 -1.91 1.47 -2.10
N PHE A 198 -0.58 1.42 -2.20
CA PHE A 198 0.22 2.54 -2.70
C PHE A 198 0.76 2.22 -4.11
N PRO A 199 -0.06 2.29 -5.17
CA PRO A 199 0.37 1.96 -6.52
C PRO A 199 1.49 2.89 -7.02
N ASP A 200 1.47 4.16 -6.63
CA ASP A 200 2.50 5.15 -6.94
C ASP A 200 3.90 4.76 -6.43
N THR A 201 3.99 4.18 -5.22
CA THR A 201 5.28 3.80 -4.60
C THR A 201 5.65 2.32 -4.81
N PHE A 202 4.70 1.41 -4.60
CA PHE A 202 4.93 -0.05 -4.60
C PHE A 202 4.27 -0.77 -5.79
N GLY A 203 3.93 -0.04 -6.84
CA GLY A 203 3.34 -0.58 -8.06
C GLY A 203 4.37 -1.16 -9.02
N TYR A 204 4.01 -2.26 -9.66
CA TYR A 204 4.68 -2.88 -10.80
C TYR A 204 3.95 -2.52 -12.09
N SER A 205 4.69 -2.39 -13.18
CA SER A 205 4.12 -2.08 -14.50
C SER A 205 4.01 -3.35 -15.35
N ALA A 206 2.82 -3.61 -15.88
CA ALA A 206 2.55 -4.66 -16.86
C ALA A 206 2.28 -4.01 -18.23
N PRO A 207 3.17 -4.19 -19.23
CA PRO A 207 2.98 -3.58 -20.55
C PRO A 207 1.85 -4.27 -21.34
N VAL A 208 1.22 -3.51 -22.24
CA VAL A 208 0.29 -4.06 -23.25
C VAL A 208 1.04 -4.95 -24.25
N GLY A 209 0.37 -5.97 -24.79
CA GLY A 209 0.95 -6.90 -25.76
C GLY A 209 1.85 -7.99 -25.15
N PHE A 210 1.79 -8.15 -23.82
CA PHE A 210 2.54 -9.18 -23.09
C PHE A 210 1.64 -9.91 -22.09
N ALA A 211 1.95 -11.19 -21.87
CA ALA A 211 1.54 -11.93 -20.69
C ALA A 211 2.62 -11.72 -19.62
N SER A 212 2.29 -10.89 -18.64
CA SER A 212 3.13 -10.49 -17.52
C SER A 212 2.84 -11.38 -16.31
N SER A 213 3.83 -12.15 -15.90
CA SER A 213 3.74 -13.15 -14.84
C SER A 213 4.56 -12.67 -13.63
N PHE A 214 3.86 -12.40 -12.53
CA PHE A 214 4.37 -11.93 -11.25
C PHE A 214 4.36 -13.08 -10.23
N GLY A 215 5.54 -13.67 -10.00
CA GLY A 215 5.74 -14.67 -8.96
C GLY A 215 5.94 -14.02 -7.61
N MET A 216 5.09 -14.31 -6.62
CA MET A 216 5.19 -13.75 -5.27
C MET A 216 5.71 -14.77 -4.24
N LYS A 217 6.50 -14.28 -3.28
CA LYS A 217 6.91 -14.97 -2.06
C LYS A 217 6.50 -14.15 -0.85
N LYS A 218 5.91 -14.81 0.14
CA LYS A 218 5.49 -14.18 1.39
C LYS A 218 6.65 -14.16 2.39
N LYS A 219 6.94 -13.00 2.94
CA LYS A 219 7.94 -12.80 3.98
C LYS A 219 7.32 -12.12 5.19
N LEU A 220 7.39 -12.75 6.36
CA LEU A 220 6.91 -12.21 7.62
C LEU A 220 8.10 -11.69 8.42
N ILE A 221 8.10 -10.39 8.74
CA ILE A 221 9.12 -9.75 9.56
C ILE A 221 8.53 -9.48 10.95
N GLN A 222 9.18 -10.00 11.98
CA GLN A 222 8.84 -9.82 13.39
C GLN A 222 10.01 -9.15 14.11
N ARG A 223 9.82 -7.90 14.51
CA ARG A 223 10.80 -7.07 15.22
C ARG A 223 10.44 -6.99 16.70
N LEU A 224 11.47 -6.85 17.54
CA LEU A 224 11.25 -6.65 18.97
C LEU A 224 10.80 -5.22 19.27
N SER A 225 9.82 -5.07 20.15
CA SER A 225 9.42 -3.77 20.68
C SER A 225 10.40 -3.30 21.77
N LYS A 226 10.15 -2.11 22.32
CA LYS A 226 10.90 -1.60 23.47
C LYS A 226 10.87 -2.62 24.61
N PRO A 227 11.98 -2.84 25.34
CA PRO A 227 13.24 -2.07 25.32
C PRO A 227 14.28 -2.48 24.25
N TYR A 228 14.09 -3.58 23.52
CA TYR A 228 15.10 -4.12 22.61
C TYR A 228 15.12 -3.45 21.23
N GLY A 229 13.95 -3.02 20.74
CA GLY A 229 13.82 -2.32 19.47
C GLY A 229 12.84 -1.16 19.54
N ASP A 230 12.70 -0.43 18.43
CA ASP A 230 11.81 0.73 18.33
C ASP A 230 10.82 0.57 17.17
N CYS A 231 9.93 -0.41 17.31
CA CYS A 231 8.85 -0.68 16.36
C CYS A 231 7.48 -0.29 16.93
N ILE A 232 6.51 -0.08 16.04
CA ILE A 232 5.13 0.26 16.39
C ILE A 232 4.22 -0.97 16.28
N ASN A 233 3.33 -1.15 17.25
CA ASN A 233 2.26 -2.15 17.19
C ASN A 233 1.00 -1.51 16.58
N SER A 234 0.09 -2.34 16.05
CA SER A 234 -1.15 -1.87 15.38
C SER A 234 -2.05 -1.02 16.30
N GLU A 235 -1.85 -1.09 17.61
CA GLU A 235 -2.65 -0.37 18.61
C GLU A 235 -1.97 0.89 19.16
N SER A 236 -0.67 1.11 18.89
CA SER A 236 0.12 2.13 19.58
C SER A 236 0.27 3.46 18.82
N TYR A 237 -0.32 3.59 17.63
CA TYR A 237 -0.22 4.82 16.82
C TYR A 237 -1.49 5.66 16.92
N ASN A 238 -1.34 6.98 16.82
CA ASN A 238 -2.48 7.89 16.89
C ASN A 238 -3.29 7.83 15.59
N LYS A 239 -4.46 7.18 15.62
CA LYS A 239 -5.35 7.06 14.47
C LYS A 239 -5.95 8.41 14.03
N SER A 240 -6.00 9.42 14.89
CA SER A 240 -6.56 10.74 14.51
C SER A 240 -5.72 11.47 13.48
N ASP A 241 -4.41 11.27 13.52
CA ASP A 241 -3.44 12.00 12.69
C ASP A 241 -3.11 11.24 11.39
N TYR A 242 -3.63 10.02 11.26
CA TYR A 242 -3.40 9.15 10.11
C TYR A 242 -4.47 9.38 9.04
N ILE A 243 -4.06 9.78 7.83
CA ILE A 243 -4.99 10.16 6.76
C ILE A 243 -5.69 8.96 6.09
N TYR A 244 -5.34 7.72 6.48
CA TYR A 244 -5.92 6.47 5.97
C TYR A 244 -6.63 5.70 7.09
N PRO A 245 -7.74 6.20 7.65
CA PRO A 245 -8.32 5.72 8.92
C PRO A 245 -8.87 4.28 8.88
N GLU A 246 -9.22 3.77 7.69
CA GLU A 246 -9.76 2.40 7.49
C GLU A 246 -8.68 1.33 7.31
N HIS A 247 -7.41 1.71 7.25
CA HIS A 247 -6.30 0.82 6.96
C HIS A 247 -5.34 0.74 8.14
N GLU A 248 -4.60 -0.36 8.22
CA GLU A 248 -3.54 -0.48 9.20
C GLU A 248 -2.39 0.48 8.91
N TYR A 249 -1.66 0.83 9.97
CA TYR A 249 -0.49 1.69 9.87
C TYR A 249 0.52 1.09 8.89
N HIS A 250 1.01 1.92 7.97
CA HIS A 250 2.13 1.63 7.08
C HIS A 250 3.12 2.80 7.16
N PRO A 251 4.44 2.58 7.16
CA PRO A 251 5.44 3.65 7.20
C PRO A 251 5.22 4.72 6.13
N GLU A 252 4.93 4.29 4.90
CA GLU A 252 4.62 5.18 3.77
C GLU A 252 3.41 6.09 4.07
N GLY A 253 2.33 5.50 4.60
CA GLY A 253 1.16 6.28 5.00
C GLY A 253 1.46 7.28 6.13
N CYS A 254 2.40 6.97 7.03
CA CYS A 254 2.84 7.89 8.09
C CYS A 254 3.57 9.10 7.51
N HIS A 255 4.48 8.89 6.56
CA HIS A 255 5.18 9.98 5.87
C HIS A 255 4.20 10.87 5.12
N ARG A 256 3.26 10.28 4.35
CA ARG A 256 2.19 11.01 3.66
C ARG A 256 1.29 11.78 4.62
N SER A 257 0.93 11.18 5.76
CA SER A 257 0.11 11.85 6.79
C SER A 257 0.83 13.04 7.42
N CYS A 258 2.12 12.89 7.76
CA CYS A 258 2.92 13.95 8.34
C CYS A 258 3.09 15.12 7.36
N PHE A 259 3.38 14.80 6.09
CA PHE A 259 3.50 15.76 5.01
C PHE A 259 2.20 16.55 4.82
N GLN A 260 1.07 15.85 4.68
CA GLN A 260 -0.23 16.46 4.47
C GLN A 260 -0.66 17.33 5.66
N THR A 261 -0.42 16.88 6.89
CA THR A 261 -0.76 17.64 8.11
C THR A 261 0.03 18.95 8.19
N LYS A 262 1.33 18.94 7.83
CA LYS A 262 2.16 20.15 7.81
C LYS A 262 1.70 21.11 6.72
N LEU A 263 1.33 20.61 5.54
CA LEU A 263 0.77 21.44 4.47
C LEU A 263 -0.55 22.10 4.88
N ILE A 264 -1.47 21.35 5.49
CA ILE A 264 -2.73 21.89 5.99
C ILE A 264 -2.47 22.96 7.06
N ARG A 265 -1.49 22.76 7.95
CA ARG A 265 -1.14 23.76 8.99
C ARG A 265 -0.57 25.05 8.39
N ASN A 266 0.25 24.97 7.35
CA ASN A 266 0.92 26.13 6.75
C ASN A 266 0.04 26.86 5.72
N CYS A 267 -0.71 26.12 4.90
CA CYS A 267 -1.44 26.65 3.75
C CYS A 267 -2.97 26.55 3.88
N THR A 268 -3.50 25.99 4.98
CA THR A 268 -4.94 25.80 5.27
C THR A 268 -5.70 24.86 4.34
N CYS A 269 -5.01 24.27 3.35
CA CYS A 269 -5.57 23.29 2.42
C CYS A 269 -4.57 22.17 2.17
N GLY A 270 -5.06 20.99 1.81
CA GLY A 270 -4.24 19.81 1.56
C GLY A 270 -3.87 19.63 0.09
N ASP A 271 -2.77 18.92 -0.15
CA ASP A 271 -2.35 18.49 -1.49
C ASP A 271 -3.35 17.46 -2.05
N PRO A 272 -3.87 17.63 -3.28
CA PRO A 272 -4.75 16.67 -3.95
C PRO A 272 -4.21 15.27 -4.18
N ARG A 273 -2.88 15.08 -4.20
CA ARG A 273 -2.26 13.77 -4.39
C ARG A 273 -2.54 12.80 -3.25
N PHE A 274 -2.86 13.32 -2.06
CA PHE A 274 -3.11 12.53 -0.86
C PHE A 274 -4.50 12.84 -0.30
N PRO A 275 -5.17 11.87 0.34
CA PRO A 275 -6.42 12.13 1.05
C PRO A 275 -6.28 13.26 2.08
N VAL A 276 -7.36 13.99 2.31
CA VAL A 276 -7.45 14.99 3.39
C VAL A 276 -8.38 14.49 4.49
N PRO A 277 -8.12 14.81 5.76
CA PRO A 277 -9.08 14.58 6.83
C PRO A 277 -10.42 15.24 6.53
N LYS A 278 -11.53 14.66 7.00
CA LYS A 278 -12.91 15.14 6.71
C LYS A 278 -13.17 16.61 7.07
N ALA A 279 -12.41 17.18 8.02
CA ALA A 279 -12.52 18.58 8.43
C ALA A 279 -11.81 19.56 7.47
N SER A 280 -10.96 19.06 6.58
CA SER A 280 -10.11 19.85 5.69
C SER A 280 -10.52 19.65 4.23
N LYS A 281 -10.13 20.60 3.37
CA LYS A 281 -10.40 20.54 1.92
C LYS A 281 -9.09 20.56 1.13
N HIS A 282 -9.13 19.99 -0.07
CA HIS A 282 -8.04 20.10 -1.04
C HIS A 282 -7.87 21.55 -1.51
N CYS A 283 -6.64 21.92 -1.84
CA CYS A 283 -6.36 23.22 -2.44
C CYS A 283 -7.01 23.33 -3.83
N SER A 284 -7.70 24.44 -4.10
CA SER A 284 -8.34 24.67 -5.39
C SER A 284 -7.33 24.83 -6.52
N ALA A 285 -7.59 24.18 -7.66
CA ALA A 285 -6.77 24.30 -8.87
C ALA A 285 -6.63 25.74 -9.38
N PHE A 286 -7.65 26.58 -9.14
CA PHE A 286 -7.74 27.92 -9.69
C PHE A 286 -7.26 29.01 -8.73
N ASN A 287 -6.92 28.66 -7.49
CA ASN A 287 -6.43 29.62 -6.49
C ASN A 287 -4.91 29.72 -6.54
N ALA A 288 -4.40 30.76 -7.21
CA ALA A 288 -2.96 30.99 -7.38
C ALA A 288 -2.20 31.16 -6.05
N THR A 289 -2.82 31.75 -5.03
CA THR A 289 -2.20 31.96 -3.71
C THR A 289 -2.01 30.65 -2.97
N ALA A 290 -3.03 29.79 -2.98
CA ALA A 290 -2.96 28.45 -2.37
C ALA A 290 -1.91 27.59 -3.09
N ARG A 291 -1.87 27.62 -4.42
CA ARG A 291 -0.86 26.89 -5.21
C ARG A 291 0.56 27.35 -4.95
N ASN A 292 0.79 28.66 -4.88
CA ASN A 292 2.10 29.21 -4.56
C ASN A 292 2.52 28.87 -3.12
N CYS A 293 1.58 28.82 -2.17
CA CYS A 293 1.87 28.35 -0.81
C CYS A 293 2.31 26.88 -0.80
N LEU A 294 1.60 26.01 -1.53
CA LEU A 294 1.99 24.61 -1.68
C LEU A 294 3.37 24.48 -2.33
N GLU A 295 3.60 25.11 -3.47
CA GLU A 295 4.87 25.04 -4.20
C GLU A 295 6.05 25.51 -3.32
N ARG A 296 5.88 26.61 -2.57
CA ARG A 296 6.88 27.09 -1.62
C ARG A 296 7.09 26.12 -0.46
N SER A 297 6.01 25.56 0.09
CA SER A 297 6.10 24.63 1.22
C SER A 297 6.74 23.31 0.81
N ILE A 298 6.41 22.80 -0.37
CA ILE A 298 7.00 21.60 -0.98
C ILE A 298 8.48 21.88 -1.28
N GLY A 299 8.80 23.00 -1.93
CA GLY A 299 10.18 23.38 -2.21
C GLY A 299 11.05 23.58 -0.94
N ALA A 300 10.45 24.05 0.16
CA ALA A 300 11.16 24.25 1.43
C ALA A 300 11.39 22.96 2.23
N VAL A 301 10.50 21.97 2.10
CA VAL A 301 10.64 20.66 2.75
C VAL A 301 11.52 19.71 1.91
N GLY A 302 11.68 20.01 0.61
CA GLY A 302 12.12 19.04 -0.38
C GLY A 302 10.90 18.28 -0.93
N ASP A 303 11.00 17.83 -2.17
CA ASP A 303 9.94 17.04 -2.79
C ASP A 303 9.62 15.82 -1.91
N PHE A 304 8.44 15.25 -2.06
CA PHE A 304 7.98 14.08 -1.28
C PHE A 304 9.00 12.92 -1.29
N HIS A 305 9.79 12.77 -2.36
CA HIS A 305 10.85 11.77 -2.48
C HIS A 305 12.19 12.17 -1.81
N HIS A 306 12.35 13.44 -1.47
CA HIS A 306 13.51 14.02 -0.81
C HIS A 306 13.08 14.83 0.41
N VAL A 307 12.33 14.19 1.33
CA VAL A 307 12.00 14.80 2.62
C VAL A 307 13.32 15.11 3.33
N THR A 308 13.71 16.38 3.31
CA THR A 308 14.91 16.84 4.00
C THR A 308 14.76 16.64 5.51
N GLU A 309 15.88 16.63 6.23
CA GLU A 309 15.97 16.62 7.70
C GLU A 309 15.14 17.73 8.41
N ASN A 310 14.52 18.65 7.65
CA ASN A 310 13.65 19.73 8.12
C ASN A 310 12.19 19.28 8.44
N MET A 311 11.86 18.00 8.34
CA MET A 311 10.58 17.44 8.78
C MET A 311 10.77 16.56 10.02
N ASP A 312 10.28 17.00 11.18
CA ASP A 312 10.22 16.22 12.43
C ASP A 312 9.12 15.13 12.36
N CYS A 313 9.18 14.29 11.32
CA CYS A 313 8.25 13.18 11.11
C CYS A 313 8.87 11.89 11.67
N LYS A 314 8.43 11.46 12.85
CA LYS A 314 8.91 10.23 13.51
C LYS A 314 8.08 9.01 13.08
N CYS A 315 8.29 8.55 11.86
CA CYS A 315 7.65 7.34 11.34
C CYS A 315 8.52 6.12 11.63
N LYS A 316 7.94 5.11 12.29
CA LYS A 316 8.64 3.87 12.69
C LYS A 316 8.17 2.69 11.88
N GLN A 317 8.99 1.66 11.81
CA GLN A 317 8.62 0.38 11.20
C GLN A 317 7.66 -0.40 12.12
N ARG A 318 6.83 -1.28 11.54
CA ARG A 318 5.94 -2.13 12.32
C ARG A 318 6.71 -3.26 13.01
N CYS A 319 6.22 -3.68 14.18
CA CYS A 319 6.75 -4.86 14.84
C CYS A 319 6.41 -6.14 14.09
N ARG A 320 5.24 -6.20 13.46
CA ARG A 320 4.82 -7.31 12.59
C ARG A 320 4.45 -6.77 11.22
N GLU A 321 5.16 -7.22 10.21
CA GLU A 321 5.05 -6.73 8.83
C GLU A 321 5.05 -7.90 7.86
N VAL A 322 4.15 -7.87 6.87
CA VAL A 322 4.08 -8.85 5.79
C VAL A 322 4.57 -8.19 4.52
N VAL A 323 5.71 -8.66 4.01
CA VAL A 323 6.31 -8.17 2.77
C VAL A 323 6.11 -9.23 1.68
N HIS A 324 5.63 -8.80 0.51
CA HIS A 324 5.52 -9.63 -0.68
C HIS A 324 6.71 -9.36 -1.59
N GLN A 325 7.61 -10.32 -1.71
CA GLN A 325 8.69 -10.24 -2.70
C GLN A 325 8.17 -10.74 -4.03
N VAL A 326 8.40 -9.98 -5.10
CA VAL A 326 7.85 -10.26 -6.41
C VAL A 326 8.98 -10.43 -7.42
N THR A 327 8.91 -11.50 -8.21
CA THR A 327 9.72 -11.70 -9.40
C THR A 327 8.86 -11.46 -10.65
N PHE A 328 9.44 -10.81 -11.65
CA PHE A 328 8.74 -10.46 -12.89
C PHE A 328 9.30 -11.28 -14.06
N SER A 329 8.40 -11.81 -14.86
CA SER A 329 8.70 -12.40 -16.16
C SER A 329 7.59 -12.03 -17.15
N ALA A 330 7.91 -11.98 -18.44
CA ALA A 330 6.93 -11.66 -19.46
C ALA A 330 7.17 -12.46 -20.74
N SER A 331 6.08 -12.73 -21.46
CA SER A 331 6.11 -13.36 -22.78
C SER A 331 5.19 -12.58 -23.74
N LYS A 332 5.46 -12.65 -25.05
CA LYS A 332 4.62 -11.99 -26.07
C LYS A 332 3.20 -12.56 -25.98
N TRP A 333 2.19 -11.68 -25.94
CA TRP A 333 0.79 -12.07 -26.03
C TRP A 333 -0.01 -11.03 -26.82
N PRO A 334 -0.88 -11.41 -27.76
CA PRO A 334 -1.22 -12.78 -28.18
C PRO A 334 -0.12 -13.48 -29.00
N SER A 335 -0.20 -14.81 -29.04
CA SER A 335 0.75 -15.67 -29.77
C SER A 335 0.39 -15.86 -31.25
N GLY A 336 -0.84 -15.50 -31.65
CA GLY A 336 -1.42 -15.79 -32.96
C GLY A 336 -2.06 -17.19 -33.08
N ALA A 337 -2.05 -18.00 -32.01
CA ALA A 337 -2.69 -19.32 -31.97
C ALA A 337 -3.92 -19.37 -31.06
N THR A 338 -4.11 -18.36 -30.22
CA THR A 338 -5.26 -18.21 -29.32
C THR A 338 -6.42 -17.56 -30.05
N ASP A 339 -7.62 -18.11 -29.86
CA ASP A 339 -8.87 -17.44 -30.23
C ASP A 339 -9.00 -16.17 -29.37
N LEU A 340 -8.83 -15.02 -30.02
CA LEU A 340 -9.01 -13.70 -29.44
C LEU A 340 -10.51 -13.40 -29.50
N GLY A 341 -11.12 -12.95 -28.40
CA GLY A 341 -12.57 -12.93 -28.19
C GLY A 341 -13.42 -12.26 -29.28
N ASP A 342 -14.06 -11.13 -28.97
CA ASP A 342 -15.01 -10.50 -29.90
C ASP A 342 -14.27 -9.65 -30.94
N CYS A 343 -13.79 -10.30 -31.99
CA CYS A 343 -13.15 -9.66 -33.15
C CYS A 343 -14.16 -9.37 -34.28
N ASP A 344 -15.43 -9.09 -33.97
CA ASP A 344 -16.47 -8.97 -35.00
C ASP A 344 -16.15 -7.86 -36.01
N GLY A 345 -16.18 -8.21 -37.30
CA GLY A 345 -15.87 -7.30 -38.40
C GLY A 345 -14.39 -6.99 -38.65
N MET A 346 -13.44 -7.57 -37.91
CA MET A 346 -11.99 -7.44 -38.16
C MET A 346 -11.38 -8.71 -38.76
N THR A 347 -10.28 -8.57 -39.50
CA THR A 347 -9.44 -9.73 -39.85
C THR A 347 -8.70 -10.24 -38.61
N GLU A 348 -8.30 -11.52 -38.61
CA GLU A 348 -7.53 -12.13 -37.51
C GLU A 348 -6.25 -11.34 -37.18
N ALA A 349 -5.56 -10.84 -38.21
CA ALA A 349 -4.36 -10.02 -38.05
C ALA A 349 -4.63 -8.62 -37.47
N GLU A 350 -5.75 -8.00 -37.86
CA GLU A 350 -6.18 -6.72 -37.29
C GLU A 350 -6.57 -6.88 -35.82
N CYS A 351 -7.26 -7.99 -35.48
CA CYS A 351 -7.61 -8.28 -34.10
C CYS A 351 -6.38 -8.59 -33.24
N GLU A 352 -5.41 -9.38 -33.75
CA GLU A 352 -4.14 -9.61 -33.06
C GLU A 352 -3.44 -8.28 -32.76
N ASN A 353 -3.40 -7.37 -33.74
CA ASN A 353 -2.78 -6.07 -33.55
C ASN A 353 -3.57 -5.19 -32.57
N TYR A 354 -4.90 -5.24 -32.60
CA TYR A 354 -5.76 -4.49 -31.68
C TYR A 354 -5.53 -4.91 -30.23
N TYR A 355 -5.56 -6.21 -29.92
CA TYR A 355 -5.26 -6.72 -28.58
C TYR A 355 -3.80 -6.50 -28.19
N ARG A 356 -2.86 -6.63 -29.13
CA ARG A 356 -1.44 -6.37 -28.85
C ARG A 356 -1.19 -4.92 -28.42
N LEU A 357 -1.94 -3.97 -28.97
CA LEU A 357 -1.78 -2.54 -28.65
C LEU A 357 -2.57 -2.11 -27.42
N ASN A 358 -3.68 -2.78 -27.09
CA ASN A 358 -4.65 -2.31 -26.10
C ASN A 358 -4.86 -3.23 -24.89
N ALA A 359 -4.39 -4.46 -24.94
CA ALA A 359 -4.64 -5.45 -23.88
C ALA A 359 -3.34 -5.92 -23.22
N ALA A 360 -3.43 -6.23 -21.94
CA ALA A 360 -2.37 -6.78 -21.13
C ALA A 360 -2.89 -8.00 -20.37
N MET A 361 -2.18 -9.12 -20.46
CA MET A 361 -2.49 -10.30 -19.66
C MET A 361 -1.62 -10.28 -18.40
N VAL A 362 -2.23 -10.39 -17.23
CA VAL A 362 -1.55 -10.31 -15.94
C VAL A 362 -1.81 -11.59 -15.15
N GLU A 363 -0.74 -12.19 -14.65
CA GLU A 363 -0.77 -13.38 -13.81
C GLU A 363 -0.05 -13.10 -12.50
N VAL A 364 -0.70 -13.31 -11.36
CA VAL A 364 -0.08 -13.17 -10.04
C VAL A 364 -0.27 -14.48 -9.28
N PHE A 365 0.83 -15.10 -8.86
CA PHE A 365 0.79 -16.43 -8.24
C PHE A 365 1.91 -16.62 -7.23
N TYR A 366 1.72 -17.54 -6.28
CA TYR A 366 2.80 -17.95 -5.38
C TYR A 366 3.83 -18.81 -6.11
N GLU A 367 5.11 -18.42 -6.05
CA GLU A 367 6.21 -19.26 -6.55
C GLU A 367 6.32 -20.56 -5.75
N GLN A 368 6.15 -20.45 -4.44
CA GLN A 368 6.17 -21.55 -3.49
C GLN A 368 5.16 -21.26 -2.38
N LEU A 369 4.54 -22.29 -1.80
CA LEU A 369 3.56 -22.16 -0.70
C LEU A 369 4.20 -22.12 0.70
N ASN A 370 5.51 -21.89 0.77
CA ASN A 370 6.20 -21.59 2.02
C ASN A 370 6.29 -20.07 2.22
N TYR A 371 6.63 -19.64 3.43
CA TYR A 371 6.92 -18.24 3.72
C TYR A 371 8.23 -18.15 4.49
N GLU A 372 8.94 -17.04 4.31
CA GLU A 372 10.14 -16.72 5.08
C GLU A 372 9.73 -15.99 6.37
N LEU A 373 10.19 -16.47 7.52
CA LEU A 373 10.03 -15.78 8.80
C LEU A 373 11.37 -15.18 9.24
N LEU A 374 11.45 -13.85 9.28
CA LEU A 374 12.55 -13.12 9.93
C LEU A 374 12.07 -12.66 11.30
N GLN A 375 12.52 -13.33 12.35
CA GLN A 375 12.15 -13.02 13.72
C GLN A 375 13.36 -12.57 14.52
N GLU A 376 13.27 -11.39 15.14
CA GLU A 376 14.21 -10.91 16.13
C GLU A 376 13.89 -11.53 17.49
N THR A 377 14.90 -12.09 18.13
CA THR A 377 14.82 -12.66 19.49
C THR A 377 15.90 -12.05 20.37
N GLU A 378 15.62 -11.91 21.66
CA GLU A 378 16.63 -11.42 22.60
C GLU A 378 17.87 -12.34 22.60
N ALA A 379 19.05 -11.77 22.39
CA ALA A 379 20.29 -12.54 22.37
C ALA A 379 20.68 -13.02 23.78
N TYR A 380 20.25 -12.29 24.81
CA TYR A 380 20.61 -12.56 26.19
C TYR A 380 19.42 -12.28 27.11
N GLY A 381 18.78 -13.35 27.58
CA GLY A 381 17.66 -13.28 28.50
C GLY A 381 18.08 -13.11 29.95
N LEU A 382 17.13 -12.73 30.80
CA LEU A 382 17.36 -12.53 32.24
C LEU A 382 17.83 -13.80 32.97
N VAL A 383 17.40 -14.97 32.49
CA VAL A 383 17.83 -16.27 33.04
C VAL A 383 19.32 -16.50 32.79
N ASN A 384 19.80 -16.19 31.59
CA ASN A 384 21.23 -16.30 31.27
C ASN A 384 22.05 -15.31 32.10
N LEU A 385 21.54 -14.09 32.30
CA LEU A 385 22.17 -13.09 33.17
C LEU A 385 22.38 -13.60 34.59
N ILE A 386 21.34 -14.19 35.19
CA ILE A 386 21.42 -14.73 36.55
C ILE A 386 22.34 -15.96 36.60
N ALA A 387 22.30 -16.81 35.57
CA ALA A 387 23.13 -17.99 35.50
C ALA A 387 24.63 -17.63 35.40
N ASP A 388 24.99 -16.67 34.54
CA ASP A 388 26.38 -16.24 34.38
C ASP A 388 26.87 -15.46 35.60
N PHE A 389 26.03 -14.59 36.17
CA PHE A 389 26.37 -13.88 37.41
C PHE A 389 26.57 -14.85 38.58
N GLY A 390 25.66 -15.81 38.75
CA GLY A 390 25.78 -16.87 39.75
C GLY A 390 26.98 -17.78 39.50
N GLY A 391 27.27 -18.11 38.24
CA GLY A 391 28.43 -18.91 37.85
C GLY A 391 29.74 -18.20 38.17
N HIS A 392 29.85 -16.91 37.86
CA HIS A 392 31.03 -16.12 38.21
C HIS A 392 31.20 -15.97 39.73
N LEU A 393 30.14 -15.63 40.46
CA LEU A 393 30.23 -15.53 41.93
C LEU A 393 30.56 -16.87 42.60
N GLY A 394 29.98 -17.96 42.10
CA GLY A 394 30.26 -19.32 42.58
C GLY A 394 31.70 -19.73 42.30
N LEU A 395 32.24 -19.41 41.12
CA LEU A 395 33.61 -19.78 40.75
C LEU A 395 34.67 -18.98 41.53
N TRP A 396 34.48 -17.66 41.67
CA TRP A 396 35.51 -16.79 42.26
C TRP A 396 35.44 -16.69 43.79
N LEU A 397 34.23 -16.68 44.36
CA LEU A 397 34.02 -16.46 45.80
C LEU A 397 33.51 -17.71 46.52
N GLY A 398 33.21 -18.80 45.80
CA GLY A 398 32.47 -19.93 46.37
C GLY A 398 31.06 -19.54 46.82
N PHE A 399 30.55 -18.40 46.33
CA PHE A 399 29.27 -17.84 46.75
C PHE A 399 28.13 -18.64 46.13
N SER A 400 27.23 -19.13 46.97
CA SER A 400 26.04 -19.89 46.59
C SER A 400 24.78 -19.37 47.26
N VAL A 401 23.62 -19.87 46.83
CA VAL A 401 22.34 -19.58 47.50
C VAL A 401 22.37 -20.03 48.97
N ILE A 402 23.14 -21.09 49.28
CA ILE A 402 23.31 -21.58 50.65
C ILE A 402 24.09 -20.56 51.49
N THR A 403 25.19 -20.00 50.95
CA THR A 403 25.95 -18.95 51.66
C THR A 403 25.11 -17.69 51.89
N LEU A 404 24.20 -17.35 50.96
CA LEU A 404 23.26 -16.24 51.14
C LEU A 404 22.26 -16.53 52.28
N MET A 405 21.71 -17.74 52.35
CA MET A 405 20.82 -18.14 53.45
C MET A 405 21.53 -18.10 54.80
N GLU A 406 22.78 -18.57 54.90
CA GLU A 406 23.56 -18.49 56.15
C GLU A 406 23.73 -17.05 56.63
N VAL A 407 24.04 -16.11 55.74
CA VAL A 407 24.15 -14.70 56.10
C VAL A 407 22.81 -14.15 56.59
N VAL A 408 21.69 -14.53 55.97
CA VAL A 408 20.35 -14.10 56.41
C VAL A 408 20.03 -14.64 57.81
N VAL A 409 20.30 -15.93 58.06
CA VAL A 409 20.10 -16.52 59.40
C VAL A 409 20.98 -15.84 60.43
N LEU A 410 22.26 -15.60 60.11
CA LEU A 410 23.18 -14.88 60.98
C LEU A 410 22.67 -13.47 61.32
N VAL A 411 22.16 -12.73 60.33
CA VAL A 411 21.60 -11.39 60.55
C VAL A 411 20.35 -11.48 61.45
N LEU A 412 19.47 -12.44 61.23
CA LEU A 412 18.29 -12.64 62.08
C LEU A 412 18.67 -13.04 63.53
N ASP A 413 19.69 -13.86 63.70
CA ASP A 413 20.22 -14.26 65.01
C ASP A 413 20.88 -13.08 65.74
N VAL A 414 21.65 -12.25 65.03
CA VAL A 414 22.25 -11.03 65.58
C VAL A 414 21.17 -10.03 65.97
N VAL A 415 20.17 -9.83 65.12
CA VAL A 415 19.04 -8.92 65.38
C VAL A 415 18.21 -9.40 66.57
N SER A 416 17.85 -10.68 66.62
CA SER A 416 17.11 -11.26 67.75
C SER A 416 17.90 -11.19 69.06
N THR A 417 19.22 -11.43 69.01
CA THR A 417 20.11 -11.29 70.18
C THR A 417 20.19 -9.83 70.63
N CYS A 418 20.31 -8.87 69.71
CA CYS A 418 20.28 -7.44 70.02
C CYS A 418 18.95 -6.99 70.64
N PHE A 419 17.82 -7.50 70.14
CA PHE A 419 16.50 -7.25 70.72
C PHE A 419 16.35 -7.88 72.11
N ARG A 420 16.89 -9.10 72.32
CA ARG A 420 16.87 -9.76 73.63
C ARG A 420 17.71 -9.01 74.65
N ARG A 421 18.90 -8.56 74.26
CA ARG A 421 19.78 -7.71 75.09
C ARG A 421 19.09 -6.40 75.45
N ARG A 422 18.39 -5.75 74.50
CA ARG A 422 17.65 -4.51 74.74
C ARG A 422 16.46 -4.71 75.69
N ASN A 423 15.76 -5.85 75.59
CA ASN A 423 14.71 -6.23 76.54
C ASN A 423 15.27 -6.54 77.93
N GLU A 424 16.41 -7.22 78.04
CA GLU A 424 17.10 -7.47 79.32
C GLU A 424 17.57 -6.17 79.99
N THR A 425 18.03 -5.17 79.23
CA THR A 425 18.36 -3.84 79.79
C THR A 425 17.11 -3.08 80.25
N MET A 426 15.97 -3.22 79.57
CA MET A 426 14.71 -2.61 80.01
C MET A 426 14.15 -3.28 81.27
N THR A 427 14.19 -4.61 81.39
CA THR A 427 13.75 -5.31 82.62
C THR A 427 14.71 -5.10 83.79
N SER A 428 16.01 -4.94 83.54
CA SER A 428 17.00 -4.55 84.55
C SER A 428 16.72 -3.14 85.09
N ASN A 429 16.44 -2.16 84.23
CA ASN A 429 16.10 -0.80 84.66
C ASN A 429 14.77 -0.76 85.43
N ASP A 430 13.77 -1.52 85.01
CA ASP A 430 12.45 -1.62 85.69
C ASP A 430 12.57 -2.33 87.06
N SER A 431 13.49 -3.29 87.18
CA SER A 431 13.82 -3.96 88.45
C SER A 431 14.60 -3.05 89.41
N GLN A 432 15.45 -2.18 88.88
CA GLN A 432 16.24 -1.22 89.67
C GLN A 432 15.40 -0.02 90.14
N GLU A 433 14.41 0.42 89.36
CA GLU A 433 13.38 1.38 89.81
C GLU A 433 12.50 0.79 90.93
N LYS A 434 12.07 -0.48 90.82
CA LYS A 434 11.35 -1.16 91.92
C LYS A 434 12.18 -1.29 93.19
N TRP A 435 13.48 -1.59 93.09
CA TRP A 435 14.36 -1.70 94.26
C TRP A 435 14.61 -0.33 94.94
N ASN A 436 14.73 0.73 94.14
CA ASN A 436 14.87 2.10 94.65
C ASN A 436 13.57 2.66 95.25
N GLY A 437 12.40 2.24 94.76
CA GLY A 437 11.10 2.59 95.35
C GLY A 437 10.77 1.87 96.67
N VAL A 438 11.37 0.70 96.93
CA VAL A 438 11.21 -0.03 98.20
C VAL A 438 12.10 0.54 99.32
N LYS A 439 13.25 1.15 98.97
CA LYS A 439 14.18 1.75 99.95
C LYS A 439 13.75 3.13 100.46
N SER A 440 12.79 3.81 99.83
CA SER A 440 12.35 5.14 100.23
C SER A 440 11.20 5.16 101.25
N ASN A 441 10.80 4.02 101.83
CA ASN A 441 9.75 3.97 102.84
C ASN A 441 10.19 3.26 104.14
N PRO A 442 10.99 3.90 105.00
CA PRO A 442 11.05 3.58 106.42
C PRO A 442 10.10 4.50 107.21
N SER A 443 9.53 3.98 108.30
CA SER A 443 8.60 4.59 109.26
C SER A 443 7.12 4.45 108.87
N ASN A 444 6.18 3.98 109.70
CA ASN A 444 6.10 4.04 111.16
C ASN A 444 4.94 3.14 111.65
N ASN A 445 5.13 2.41 112.76
CA ASN A 445 4.38 2.62 114.02
C ASN A 445 4.46 1.41 114.96
N GLU A 446 5.18 1.61 116.07
CA GLU A 446 4.79 1.15 117.39
C GLU A 446 3.48 1.85 117.81
N LYS A 447 2.48 1.08 118.23
CA LYS A 447 1.96 1.06 119.62
C LYS A 447 0.91 -0.02 119.79
#